data_AF-A0A136KPP1-F1
#
_entry.id   AF-A0A136KPP1-F1
#
_cell.length_a   1.000
_cell.length_b   1.000
_cell.length_c   1.000
_cell.angle_alpha   90.00
_cell.angle_beta   90.00
_cell.angle_gamma   90.00
#
_symmetry.space_group_name_H-M   'P 1'
#
loop_
_entity.id
_entity.type
_entity.pdbx_description
1 polymer ?
#
loop_
_entity_poly.entity_id
_entity_poly.type
_entity_poly.pdbx_seq_one_letter_code
_entity_poly.pdbx_strand_id
1 'polypeptide(L)'
;MLIEVHIIQNHAPSNLNRDDSGSPKSAMFGGYRRARISSQCLKRCYRTSQTFRAAVDSIGMHTTSMPDEVLRRVSSDGVNLTEVERTNLAKALLAVVKKGEGGGGEGGPDSDSTTDQAGQVDKAKAGKEKLKTAQSVFWRKLEIDALVEAVNDWAKGDKKKEFDAKEALKPVGLNWTGIPVDMALFGRMVTSDLMHNVEASSQFAHAISTHEWQREFDLWTRVDDRRDKRLDFYRSAFGAEEKLESGTDGMGDAEFTSACYYSYFNVNFDALVDNLTGKALKHDLDDSKDREDAKKRACDAVAGLIKAAIFERPTGKFNSMASPSLPTLVLVEVRDSHVAVSYADAFAKPVDPKNEETQNDQGQIERVDLSKESAKRLLEEANRITRAFSRDARARYVFTGGQDVGAALENGSVPAEAVDSVDDLITNVRTTIDPPVNEANG
;
A
#
# COMPACT_ATOMS: atom_id res chain seq x y z
N MET A 1 20.28 0.04 12.06
CA MET A 1 19.46 1.23 12.34
C MET A 1 18.01 0.96 11.94
N LEU A 2 17.09 1.17 12.88
CA LEU A 2 15.65 1.02 12.72
C LEU A 2 14.98 2.40 12.80
N ILE A 3 14.04 2.65 11.90
CA ILE A 3 13.22 3.87 11.88
C ILE A 3 11.79 3.44 12.12
N GLU A 4 11.22 3.85 13.25
CA GLU A 4 9.86 3.51 13.68
C GLU A 4 8.96 4.73 13.48
N VAL A 5 7.79 4.51 12.89
CA VAL A 5 6.83 5.59 12.58
C VAL A 5 5.47 5.21 13.15
N HIS A 6 4.98 6.07 14.04
CA HIS A 6 3.70 5.93 14.71
C HIS A 6 2.80 7.11 14.35
N ILE A 7 1.57 6.84 13.93
CA ILE A 7 0.66 7.87 13.43
C ILE A 7 -0.71 7.69 14.07
N ILE A 8 -1.26 8.80 14.59
CA ILE A 8 -2.67 8.91 15.01
C ILE A 8 -3.40 9.79 14.01
N GLN A 9 -4.43 9.25 13.38
CA GLN A 9 -5.18 9.96 12.34
C GLN A 9 -6.68 9.69 12.49
N ASN A 10 -7.46 10.77 12.60
CA ASN A 10 -8.91 10.68 12.65
C ASN A 10 -9.50 10.72 11.24
N HIS A 11 -10.50 9.89 10.95
CA HIS A 11 -11.24 9.91 9.70
C HIS A 11 -12.74 10.10 9.94
N ALA A 12 -13.32 11.04 9.19
CA ALA A 12 -14.76 11.24 9.06
C ALA A 12 -15.46 9.97 8.48
N PRO A 13 -16.81 9.91 8.49
CA PRO A 13 -17.57 8.77 7.98
C PRO A 13 -17.04 8.26 6.63
N SER A 14 -16.55 7.03 6.59
CA SER A 14 -15.91 6.48 5.40
C SER A 14 -15.83 4.95 5.40
N ASN A 15 -15.55 4.39 4.22
CA ASN A 15 -15.29 2.96 4.04
C ASN A 15 -13.97 2.77 3.27
N LEU A 16 -12.89 3.19 3.94
CA LEU A 16 -11.52 3.24 3.41
C LEU A 16 -11.01 1.87 2.94
N ASN A 17 -11.38 0.81 3.65
CA ASN A 17 -10.99 -0.55 3.34
C ASN A 17 -12.09 -1.56 3.71
N ARG A 18 -12.60 -2.27 2.69
CA ARG A 18 -13.72 -3.21 2.80
C ARG A 18 -13.35 -4.66 2.50
N ASP A 19 -14.17 -5.58 2.97
CA ASP A 19 -14.16 -6.99 2.58
C ASP A 19 -14.96 -7.24 1.29
N ASP A 20 -15.12 -8.51 0.95
CA ASP A 20 -15.88 -9.02 -0.20
C ASP A 20 -17.37 -8.71 -0.13
N SER A 21 -17.95 -8.63 1.07
CA SER A 21 -19.35 -8.21 1.30
C SER A 21 -19.56 -6.70 1.14
N GLY A 22 -18.49 -5.92 1.07
CA GLY A 22 -18.53 -4.45 1.01
C GLY A 22 -18.47 -3.78 2.39
N SER A 23 -18.43 -4.56 3.47
CA SER A 23 -18.36 -4.08 4.85
C SER A 23 -16.97 -3.53 5.19
N PRO A 24 -16.84 -2.45 6.00
CA PRO A 24 -15.56 -2.02 6.54
C PRO A 24 -14.87 -3.16 7.30
N LYS A 25 -13.57 -3.36 7.03
CA LYS A 25 -12.79 -4.38 7.72
C LYS A 25 -12.69 -4.05 9.20
N SER A 26 -12.76 -5.08 10.03
CA SER A 26 -12.59 -4.99 11.48
C SER A 26 -11.64 -6.06 12.02
N ALA A 27 -11.24 -5.93 13.28
CA ALA A 27 -10.47 -6.91 14.05
C ALA A 27 -10.84 -6.84 15.54
N MET A 28 -10.51 -7.88 16.30
CA MET A 28 -10.63 -7.86 17.77
C MET A 28 -9.30 -7.41 18.39
N PHE A 29 -9.35 -6.47 19.33
CA PHE A 29 -8.17 -6.05 20.10
C PHE A 29 -8.56 -5.61 21.51
N GLY A 30 -7.91 -6.19 22.52
CA GLY A 30 -8.23 -5.96 23.93
C GLY A 30 -9.63 -6.40 24.35
N GLY A 31 -10.25 -7.33 23.62
CA GLY A 31 -11.63 -7.77 23.85
C GLY A 31 -12.71 -6.94 23.13
N TYR A 32 -12.33 -5.88 22.41
CA TYR A 32 -13.26 -4.99 21.70
C TYR A 32 -13.08 -5.08 20.20
N ARG A 33 -14.17 -4.88 19.44
CA ARG A 33 -14.11 -4.82 17.99
C ARG A 33 -13.55 -3.47 17.56
N ARG A 34 -12.60 -3.46 16.61
CA ARG A 34 -11.88 -2.29 16.09
C ARG A 34 -12.05 -2.16 14.59
N ALA A 35 -12.13 -0.93 14.09
CA ALA A 35 -12.04 -0.66 12.67
C ALA A 35 -10.62 -1.02 12.23
N ARG A 36 -10.45 -1.56 11.03
CA ARG A 36 -9.13 -1.99 10.54
C ARG A 36 -8.89 -1.55 9.11
N ILE A 37 -7.75 -0.91 8.87
CA ILE A 37 -7.19 -0.75 7.53
C ILE A 37 -6.08 -1.77 7.35
N SER A 38 -6.19 -2.57 6.28
CA SER A 38 -5.26 -3.65 6.05
C SER A 38 -3.86 -3.16 5.65
N SER A 39 -2.80 -3.80 6.14
CA SER A 39 -1.42 -3.37 5.87
C SER A 39 -1.10 -3.35 4.37
N GLN A 40 -1.63 -4.31 3.60
CA GLN A 40 -1.53 -4.32 2.14
C GLN A 40 -2.22 -3.12 1.47
N CYS A 41 -3.31 -2.61 2.07
CA CYS A 41 -4.01 -1.43 1.58
C CYS A 41 -3.15 -0.18 1.79
N LEU A 42 -2.53 -0.04 2.97
CA LEU A 42 -1.59 1.03 3.29
C LEU A 42 -0.35 0.97 2.40
N LYS A 43 0.31 -0.19 2.30
CA LYS A 43 1.48 -0.39 1.42
C LYS A 43 1.17 -0.01 -0.03
N ARG A 44 0.04 -0.46 -0.57
CA ARG A 44 -0.37 -0.11 -1.93
C ARG A 44 -0.64 1.39 -2.07
N CYS A 45 -1.36 1.98 -1.11
CA CYS A 45 -1.65 3.41 -1.07
C CYS A 45 -0.35 4.22 -1.16
N TYR A 46 0.59 3.97 -0.26
CA TYR A 46 1.85 4.71 -0.20
C TYR A 46 2.71 4.46 -1.45
N ARG A 47 2.91 3.20 -1.83
CA ARG A 47 3.71 2.84 -3.02
C ARG A 47 3.20 3.47 -4.31
N THR A 48 1.88 3.56 -4.49
CA THR A 48 1.29 4.04 -5.75
C THR A 48 0.97 5.53 -5.74
N SER A 49 1.21 6.19 -4.61
CA SER A 49 1.00 7.62 -4.46
C SER A 49 1.93 8.45 -5.35
N GLN A 50 1.48 9.65 -5.71
CA GLN A 50 2.33 10.61 -6.39
C GLN A 50 3.43 11.13 -5.45
N THR A 51 3.11 11.29 -4.17
CA THR A 51 4.05 11.74 -3.12
C THR A 51 5.26 10.82 -3.02
N PHE A 52 5.05 9.50 -2.93
CA PHE A 52 6.14 8.53 -2.87
C PHE A 52 6.90 8.44 -4.20
N ARG A 53 6.19 8.43 -5.33
CA ARG A 53 6.78 8.37 -6.67
C ARG A 53 7.69 9.55 -7.00
N ALA A 54 7.35 10.74 -6.49
CA ALA A 54 8.17 11.93 -6.69
C ALA A 54 9.47 11.88 -5.87
N ALA A 55 9.53 11.07 -4.82
CA ALA A 55 10.69 10.93 -3.96
C ALA A 55 11.67 9.83 -4.41
N VAL A 56 11.22 8.84 -5.18
CA VAL A 56 12.05 7.66 -5.53
C VAL A 56 12.39 7.61 -7.02
N ASP A 57 13.54 7.01 -7.33
CA ASP A 57 14.06 6.92 -8.70
C ASP A 57 13.40 5.82 -9.55
N SER A 58 12.91 4.77 -8.91
CA SER A 58 12.49 3.55 -9.57
C SER A 58 11.47 2.77 -8.75
N ILE A 59 10.47 2.21 -9.45
CA ILE A 59 9.41 1.37 -8.87
C ILE A 59 9.22 0.16 -9.78
N GLY A 60 9.08 -1.02 -9.19
CA GLY A 60 8.77 -2.26 -9.89
C GLY A 60 7.33 -2.30 -10.40
N MET A 61 7.05 -3.16 -11.37
CA MET A 61 5.70 -3.39 -11.89
C MET A 61 5.09 -4.63 -11.26
N HIS A 62 4.01 -4.47 -10.47
CA HIS A 62 3.28 -5.61 -9.91
C HIS A 62 2.14 -6.01 -10.83
N THR A 63 2.26 -7.14 -11.53
CA THR A 63 1.27 -7.56 -12.53
C THR A 63 1.23 -9.07 -12.76
N THR A 64 0.06 -9.56 -13.15
CA THR A 64 -0.11 -10.88 -13.80
C THR A 64 -0.04 -10.78 -15.33
N SER A 65 -0.22 -9.59 -15.90
CA SER A 65 -0.30 -9.36 -17.34
C SER A 65 1.05 -8.92 -17.91
N MET A 66 2.16 -9.53 -17.45
CA MET A 66 3.49 -9.28 -17.99
C MET A 66 3.59 -9.62 -19.49
N PRO A 67 3.03 -10.76 -19.99
CA PRO A 67 3.09 -11.06 -21.43
C PRO A 67 2.44 -9.98 -22.29
N ASP A 68 1.27 -9.48 -21.87
CA ASP A 68 0.58 -8.38 -22.56
C ASP A 68 1.44 -7.11 -22.58
N GLU A 69 2.13 -6.79 -21.48
CA GLU A 69 3.00 -5.62 -21.40
C GLU A 69 4.22 -5.73 -22.33
N VAL A 70 4.87 -6.90 -22.39
CA VAL A 70 5.99 -7.16 -23.32
C VAL A 70 5.52 -7.01 -24.76
N LEU A 71 4.42 -7.67 -25.13
CA LEU A 71 3.86 -7.61 -26.48
C LEU A 71 3.41 -6.19 -26.88
N ARG A 72 2.87 -5.43 -25.92
CA ARG A 72 2.50 -4.02 -26.11
C ARG A 72 3.73 -3.16 -26.41
N ARG A 73 4.83 -3.34 -25.66
CA ARG A 73 6.09 -2.60 -25.90
C ARG A 73 6.71 -2.96 -27.24
N VAL A 74 6.83 -4.26 -27.56
CA VAL A 74 7.32 -4.74 -28.87
C VAL A 74 6.49 -4.18 -30.04
N SER A 75 5.17 -4.12 -29.90
CA SER A 75 4.31 -3.50 -30.92
C SER A 75 4.54 -2.00 -31.04
N SER A 76 4.87 -1.32 -29.93
CA SER A 76 5.20 0.11 -29.92
C SER A 76 6.56 0.40 -30.56
N ASP A 77 7.50 -0.55 -30.51
CA ASP A 77 8.80 -0.48 -31.18
C ASP A 77 8.72 -0.71 -32.70
N GLY A 78 7.51 -0.91 -33.24
CA GLY A 78 7.25 -1.05 -34.67
C GLY A 78 7.35 -2.48 -35.21
N VAL A 79 7.46 -3.49 -34.32
CA VAL A 79 7.47 -4.90 -34.74
C VAL A 79 6.03 -5.38 -34.97
N ASN A 80 5.72 -5.70 -36.23
CA ASN A 80 4.44 -6.31 -36.59
C ASN A 80 4.51 -7.84 -36.45
N LEU A 81 3.84 -8.35 -35.42
CA LEU A 81 3.67 -9.78 -35.16
C LEU A 81 2.34 -10.27 -35.74
N THR A 82 2.35 -11.42 -36.40
CA THR A 82 1.14 -12.14 -36.78
C THR A 82 0.42 -12.69 -35.55
N GLU A 83 -0.86 -13.04 -35.68
CA GLU A 83 -1.65 -13.58 -34.56
C GLU A 83 -1.08 -14.90 -34.01
N VAL A 84 -0.52 -15.73 -34.90
CA VAL A 84 0.13 -17.00 -34.54
C VAL A 84 1.41 -16.74 -33.74
N GLU A 85 2.27 -15.83 -34.21
CA GLU A 85 3.50 -15.43 -33.50
C GLU A 85 3.17 -14.85 -32.12
N ARG A 86 2.16 -13.98 -32.05
CA ARG A 86 1.71 -13.37 -30.78
C ARG A 86 1.25 -14.44 -29.78
N THR A 87 0.47 -15.42 -30.24
CA THR A 87 -0.02 -16.51 -29.39
C THR A 87 1.12 -17.40 -28.88
N ASN A 88 2.09 -17.73 -29.74
CA ASN A 88 3.22 -18.55 -29.37
C ASN A 88 4.17 -17.82 -28.38
N LEU A 89 4.46 -16.54 -28.63
CA LEU A 89 5.23 -15.70 -27.71
C LEU A 89 4.55 -15.58 -26.35
N ALA A 90 3.23 -15.38 -26.35
CA ALA A 90 2.45 -15.30 -25.12
C ALA A 90 2.56 -16.59 -24.29
N LYS A 91 2.46 -17.76 -24.92
CA LYS A 91 2.64 -19.06 -24.25
C LYS A 91 4.05 -19.21 -23.66
N ALA A 92 5.08 -18.82 -24.42
CA ALA A 92 6.47 -18.85 -23.93
C ALA A 92 6.69 -17.92 -22.73
N LEU A 93 6.17 -16.69 -22.78
CA LEU A 93 6.25 -15.71 -21.69
C LEU A 93 5.47 -16.15 -20.44
N LEU A 94 4.31 -16.81 -20.61
CA LEU A 94 3.54 -17.38 -19.50
C LEU A 94 4.30 -18.49 -18.78
N ALA A 95 5.08 -19.29 -19.52
CA ALA A 95 5.83 -20.42 -18.96
C ALA A 95 7.01 -20.01 -18.05
N VAL A 96 7.33 -18.72 -17.97
CA VAL A 96 8.36 -18.15 -17.08
C VAL A 96 7.95 -18.26 -15.61
N VAL A 97 6.67 -18.05 -15.31
CA VAL A 97 6.12 -18.09 -13.95
C VAL A 97 5.19 -19.28 -13.84
N LYS A 98 5.68 -20.39 -13.28
CA LYS A 98 4.88 -21.59 -13.06
C LYS A 98 3.94 -21.43 -11.86
N LYS A 99 2.79 -22.09 -11.91
CA LYS A 99 1.91 -22.27 -10.75
C LYS A 99 2.69 -23.07 -9.70
N GLY A 100 3.09 -22.43 -8.60
CA GLY A 100 3.66 -23.13 -7.45
C GLY A 100 2.53 -23.77 -6.64
N GLU A 101 2.77 -24.95 -6.07
CA GLU A 101 1.78 -25.70 -5.27
C GLU A 101 1.41 -25.06 -3.92
N GLY A 102 1.92 -23.85 -3.59
CA GLY A 102 1.80 -23.25 -2.25
C GLY A 102 1.39 -21.77 -2.18
N GLY A 103 0.90 -21.16 -3.26
CA GLY A 103 0.49 -19.74 -3.26
C GLY A 103 -0.95 -19.54 -2.78
N GLY A 104 -1.16 -19.42 -1.46
CA GLY A 104 -2.45 -19.16 -0.82
C GLY A 104 -3.05 -17.78 -1.11
N GLY A 105 -3.48 -17.55 -2.35
CA GLY A 105 -4.46 -16.56 -2.71
C GLY A 105 -5.52 -17.25 -3.54
N GLU A 106 -6.75 -17.34 -3.03
CA GLU A 106 -7.91 -17.82 -3.78
C GLU A 106 -8.02 -17.01 -5.08
N GLY A 107 -7.49 -17.56 -6.16
CA GLY A 107 -7.92 -17.23 -7.50
C GLY A 107 -9.38 -17.67 -7.59
N GLY A 108 -10.26 -16.70 -7.82
CA GLY A 108 -11.63 -17.01 -8.24
C GLY A 108 -11.62 -17.97 -9.44
N PRO A 109 -12.72 -18.72 -9.63
CA PRO A 109 -12.71 -20.05 -10.19
C PRO A 109 -12.05 -20.12 -11.57
N ASP A 110 -11.22 -21.15 -11.70
CA ASP A 110 -10.65 -21.61 -12.95
C ASP A 110 -11.74 -21.67 -14.04
N SER A 111 -11.48 -21.03 -15.17
CA SER A 111 -12.14 -21.35 -16.43
C SER A 111 -11.58 -22.68 -16.93
N ASP A 112 -11.93 -23.76 -16.23
CA ASP A 112 -11.81 -25.11 -16.74
C ASP A 112 -13.22 -25.59 -17.06
N SER A 113 -13.69 -25.25 -18.27
CA SER A 113 -14.94 -25.76 -18.81
C SER A 113 -14.65 -26.64 -20.01
N THR A 114 -13.99 -27.78 -19.77
CA THR A 114 -14.28 -29.00 -20.54
C THR A 114 -15.60 -29.57 -20.05
N THR A 115 -16.71 -29.04 -20.55
CA THR A 115 -17.99 -29.76 -20.59
C THR A 115 -18.69 -29.42 -21.89
N ASP A 116 -18.73 -30.41 -22.77
CA ASP A 116 -19.64 -30.48 -23.91
C ASP A 116 -21.08 -30.25 -23.46
N GLN A 117 -21.68 -29.10 -23.77
CA GLN A 117 -23.12 -28.99 -24.02
C GLN A 117 -23.39 -27.93 -25.09
N ALA A 118 -24.04 -28.39 -26.16
CA ALA A 118 -24.52 -27.58 -27.26
C ALA A 118 -25.60 -26.59 -26.79
N GLY A 119 -25.36 -25.29 -26.99
CA GLY A 119 -26.34 -24.24 -26.70
C GLY A 119 -25.83 -22.87 -27.17
N GLN A 120 -26.43 -22.37 -28.26
CA GLN A 120 -26.38 -21.02 -28.85
C GLN A 120 -25.25 -20.06 -28.42
N VAL A 121 -24.37 -19.82 -29.39
CA VAL A 121 -23.24 -18.89 -29.30
C VAL A 121 -23.72 -17.44 -29.44
N ASP A 122 -23.75 -16.68 -28.35
CA ASP A 122 -23.72 -15.22 -28.40
C ASP A 122 -22.35 -14.78 -28.96
N LYS A 123 -22.33 -14.41 -30.24
CA LYS A 123 -21.15 -13.91 -30.98
C LYS A 123 -20.71 -12.50 -30.56
N ALA A 124 -20.64 -12.24 -29.25
CA ALA A 124 -20.08 -11.02 -28.67
C ALA A 124 -19.07 -11.28 -27.53
N LYS A 125 -18.80 -12.55 -27.18
CA LYS A 125 -17.84 -12.96 -26.13
C LYS A 125 -16.52 -13.56 -26.63
N ALA A 126 -16.13 -13.32 -27.89
CA ALA A 126 -14.75 -13.59 -28.35
C ALA A 126 -13.78 -12.44 -27.96
N GLY A 127 -13.93 -11.90 -26.75
CA GLY A 127 -13.19 -10.75 -26.27
C GLY A 127 -11.92 -11.18 -25.53
N LYS A 128 -10.80 -11.27 -26.24
CA LYS A 128 -9.41 -11.35 -25.74
C LYS A 128 -9.25 -12.13 -24.42
N GLU A 129 -8.95 -13.42 -24.51
CA GLU A 129 -8.38 -14.14 -23.36
C GLU A 129 -7.19 -13.33 -22.82
N LYS A 130 -7.34 -12.77 -21.62
CA LYS A 130 -6.28 -11.99 -20.99
C LYS A 130 -5.17 -12.95 -20.60
N LEU A 131 -4.00 -12.79 -21.20
CA LEU A 131 -2.83 -13.61 -20.92
C LEU A 131 -2.30 -13.24 -19.53
N LYS A 132 -2.64 -14.06 -18.53
CA LYS A 132 -2.24 -13.86 -17.14
C LYS A 132 -1.28 -14.94 -16.68
N THR A 133 -0.16 -14.54 -16.10
CA THR A 133 0.75 -15.43 -15.38
C THR A 133 0.04 -16.08 -14.20
N ALA A 134 0.50 -17.27 -13.81
CA ALA A 134 -0.11 -18.05 -12.73
C ALA A 134 -0.05 -17.35 -11.35
N GLN A 135 0.91 -16.45 -11.16
CA GLN A 135 1.09 -15.65 -9.95
C GLN A 135 1.24 -14.17 -10.33
N SER A 136 0.75 -13.27 -9.47
CA SER A 136 1.09 -11.85 -9.55
C SER A 136 2.51 -11.63 -9.03
N VAL A 137 3.39 -11.11 -9.89
CA VAL A 137 4.82 -10.94 -9.59
C VAL A 137 5.19 -9.47 -9.64
N PHE A 138 6.14 -9.08 -8.79
CA PHE A 138 6.83 -7.79 -8.89
C PHE A 138 8.00 -7.90 -9.86
N TRP A 139 7.86 -7.27 -11.02
CA TRP A 139 8.87 -7.24 -12.08
C TRP A 139 9.77 -6.01 -11.94
N ARG A 140 11.08 -6.20 -12.09
CA ARG A 140 12.03 -5.11 -12.29
C ARG A 140 11.89 -4.58 -13.71
N LYS A 141 12.19 -3.30 -13.90
CA LYS A 141 12.20 -2.70 -15.23
C LYS A 141 13.16 -3.45 -16.17
N LEU A 142 14.37 -3.76 -15.69
CA LEU A 142 15.39 -4.51 -16.43
C LEU A 142 14.91 -5.89 -16.89
N GLU A 143 14.09 -6.59 -16.09
CA GLU A 143 13.56 -7.92 -16.45
C GLU A 143 12.56 -7.82 -17.62
N ILE A 144 11.70 -6.79 -17.61
CA ILE A 144 10.74 -6.56 -18.69
C ILE A 144 11.48 -6.10 -19.95
N ASP A 145 12.44 -5.19 -19.81
CA ASP A 145 13.20 -4.65 -20.93
C ASP A 145 14.02 -5.76 -21.62
N ALA A 146 14.65 -6.66 -20.85
CA ALA A 146 15.36 -7.82 -21.40
C ALA A 146 14.43 -8.77 -22.19
N LEU A 147 13.21 -8.99 -21.72
CA LEU A 147 12.22 -9.78 -22.45
C LEU A 147 11.78 -9.09 -23.74
N VAL A 148 11.59 -7.76 -23.72
CA VAL A 148 11.25 -6.96 -24.91
C VAL A 148 12.38 -7.01 -25.95
N GLU A 149 13.62 -6.80 -25.53
CA GLU A 149 14.80 -6.87 -26.40
C GLU A 149 14.95 -8.25 -27.03
N ALA A 150 14.83 -9.32 -26.23
CA ALA A 150 14.92 -10.68 -26.73
C ALA A 150 13.80 -11.02 -27.75
N VAL A 151 12.57 -10.51 -27.55
CA VAL A 151 11.49 -10.68 -28.52
C VAL A 151 11.75 -9.87 -29.79
N ASN A 152 12.27 -8.64 -29.67
CA ASN A 152 12.64 -7.82 -30.81
C ASN A 152 13.75 -8.46 -31.65
N ASP A 153 14.77 -9.05 -31.02
CA ASP A 153 15.86 -9.75 -31.70
C ASP A 153 15.38 -11.05 -32.35
N TRP A 154 14.53 -11.82 -31.67
CA TRP A 154 13.87 -12.99 -32.26
C TRP A 154 13.03 -12.60 -33.49
N ALA A 155 12.31 -11.49 -33.43
CA ALA A 155 11.48 -11.01 -34.54
C ALA A 155 12.29 -10.53 -35.75
N LYS A 156 13.50 -10.02 -35.54
CA LYS A 156 14.45 -9.63 -36.60
C LYS A 156 15.25 -10.82 -37.15
N GLY A 157 15.43 -11.86 -36.34
CA GLY A 157 16.18 -13.07 -36.66
C GLY A 157 15.35 -14.16 -37.38
N ASP A 158 15.75 -15.41 -37.18
CA ASP A 158 15.05 -16.57 -37.75
C ASP A 158 13.82 -16.95 -36.89
N LYS A 159 12.66 -16.46 -37.31
CA LYS A 159 11.35 -16.71 -36.70
C LYS A 159 10.93 -18.19 -36.70
N LYS A 160 11.67 -19.10 -37.34
CA LYS A 160 11.38 -20.55 -37.33
C LYS A 160 11.80 -21.23 -36.03
N LYS A 161 12.72 -20.65 -35.26
CA LYS A 161 13.09 -21.18 -33.94
C LYS A 161 12.07 -20.74 -32.90
N GLU A 162 11.70 -21.64 -32.00
CA GLU A 162 10.85 -21.28 -30.85
C GLU A 162 11.58 -20.28 -29.94
N PHE A 163 10.85 -19.28 -29.45
CA PHE A 163 11.38 -18.28 -28.52
C PHE A 163 11.44 -18.86 -27.11
N ASP A 164 12.63 -18.87 -26.49
CA ASP A 164 12.80 -19.25 -25.09
C ASP A 164 12.91 -18.02 -24.18
N ALA A 165 11.78 -17.67 -23.54
CA ALA A 165 11.71 -16.59 -22.58
C ALA A 165 12.58 -16.83 -21.32
N LYS A 166 12.91 -18.08 -20.99
CA LYS A 166 13.71 -18.41 -19.80
C LYS A 166 15.17 -18.10 -20.03
N GLU A 167 15.71 -18.36 -21.22
CA GLU A 167 17.08 -18.00 -21.57
C GLU A 167 17.27 -16.48 -21.58
N ALA A 168 16.28 -15.75 -22.10
CA ALA A 168 16.29 -14.29 -22.06
C ALA A 168 16.25 -13.73 -20.63
N LEU A 169 15.45 -14.34 -19.74
CA LEU A 169 15.28 -13.83 -18.39
C LEU A 169 16.43 -14.19 -17.44
N LYS A 170 17.00 -15.40 -17.51
CA LYS A 170 17.99 -15.90 -16.53
C LYS A 170 19.13 -14.92 -16.21
N PRO A 171 19.82 -14.30 -17.19
CA PRO A 171 20.97 -13.43 -16.92
C PRO A 171 20.58 -12.20 -16.10
N VAL A 172 19.39 -11.64 -16.36
CA VAL A 172 18.92 -10.43 -15.70
C VAL A 172 18.16 -10.77 -14.42
N GLY A 173 17.28 -11.76 -14.47
CA GLY A 173 16.45 -12.25 -13.37
C GLY A 173 17.24 -12.71 -12.14
N LEU A 174 18.39 -13.36 -12.35
CA LEU A 174 19.29 -13.81 -11.28
C LEU A 174 20.43 -12.82 -10.97
N ASN A 175 20.43 -11.64 -11.60
CA ASN A 175 21.37 -10.58 -11.26
C ASN A 175 20.96 -9.90 -9.94
N TRP A 176 21.95 -9.59 -9.10
CA TRP A 176 21.78 -8.90 -7.82
C TRP A 176 21.60 -7.38 -7.96
N THR A 177 21.92 -6.80 -9.13
CA THR A 177 21.83 -5.36 -9.37
C THR A 177 20.42 -4.90 -9.79
N GLY A 178 20.14 -3.60 -9.64
CA GLY A 178 18.95 -2.98 -10.22
C GLY A 178 17.64 -3.31 -9.50
N ILE A 179 17.71 -3.54 -8.18
CA ILE A 179 16.52 -3.72 -7.34
C ILE A 179 15.84 -2.34 -7.17
N PRO A 180 14.55 -2.21 -7.53
CA PRO A 180 13.81 -0.96 -7.36
C PRO A 180 13.44 -0.74 -5.89
N VAL A 181 13.24 0.53 -5.53
CA VAL A 181 13.09 0.96 -4.14
C VAL A 181 11.88 0.33 -3.44
N ASP A 182 10.74 0.23 -4.14
CA ASP A 182 9.54 -0.39 -3.59
C ASP A 182 9.71 -1.90 -3.33
N MET A 183 10.46 -2.60 -4.18
CA MET A 183 10.80 -4.01 -3.98
C MET A 183 11.76 -4.19 -2.80
N ALA A 184 12.74 -3.30 -2.64
CA ALA A 184 13.66 -3.33 -1.50
C ALA A 184 12.93 -3.04 -0.17
N LEU A 185 11.91 -2.19 -0.18
CA LEU A 185 11.07 -1.90 0.99
C LEU A 185 10.10 -3.03 1.32
N PHE A 186 9.32 -3.48 0.32
CA PHE A 186 8.16 -4.35 0.55
C PHE A 186 8.40 -5.83 0.24
N GLY A 187 9.55 -6.16 -0.34
CA GLY A 187 9.95 -7.51 -0.72
C GLY A 187 9.37 -7.98 -2.05
N ARG A 188 9.85 -9.13 -2.50
CA ARG A 188 9.34 -9.90 -3.64
C ARG A 188 9.37 -11.38 -3.30
N MET A 189 8.23 -12.04 -3.52
CA MET A 189 8.12 -13.49 -3.52
C MET A 189 7.77 -13.98 -4.93
N VAL A 190 8.57 -14.91 -5.45
CA VAL A 190 8.39 -15.55 -6.75
C VAL A 190 8.76 -17.02 -6.64
N THR A 191 7.97 -17.89 -7.28
CA THR A 191 8.16 -19.36 -7.28
C THR A 191 9.06 -19.84 -8.43
N SER A 192 9.52 -18.93 -9.28
CA SER A 192 10.32 -19.25 -10.46
C SER A 192 11.81 -19.19 -10.13
N ASP A 193 12.55 -20.23 -10.50
CA ASP A 193 14.02 -20.32 -10.35
C ASP A 193 14.79 -19.36 -11.27
N LEU A 194 14.08 -18.52 -12.02
CA LEU A 194 14.64 -17.55 -12.97
C LEU A 194 14.85 -16.18 -12.33
N MET A 195 14.37 -15.97 -11.10
CA MET A 195 14.39 -14.67 -10.41
C MET A 195 14.64 -14.86 -8.91
N HIS A 196 15.33 -13.90 -8.29
CA HIS A 196 15.55 -13.91 -6.84
C HIS A 196 14.31 -13.47 -6.03
N ASN A 197 14.07 -14.14 -4.91
CA ASN A 197 13.25 -13.56 -3.84
C ASN A 197 14.00 -12.39 -3.19
N VAL A 198 13.27 -11.37 -2.77
CA VAL A 198 13.84 -10.21 -2.06
C VAL A 198 13.11 -10.08 -0.74
N GLU A 199 13.84 -10.13 0.37
CA GLU A 199 13.28 -9.93 1.69
C GLU A 199 12.93 -8.46 1.92
N ALA A 200 11.80 -8.21 2.57
CA ALA A 200 11.35 -6.85 2.83
C ALA A 200 12.20 -6.18 3.92
N SER A 201 12.66 -4.95 3.69
CA SER A 201 13.33 -4.15 4.73
C SER A 201 12.37 -3.37 5.63
N SER A 202 11.06 -3.44 5.37
CA SER A 202 10.04 -2.74 6.16
C SER A 202 8.95 -3.66 6.70
N GLN A 203 8.46 -3.36 7.90
CA GLN A 203 7.35 -4.05 8.53
C GLN A 203 6.18 -3.10 8.69
N PHE A 204 4.96 -3.55 8.36
CA PHE A 204 3.75 -2.73 8.44
C PHE A 204 2.70 -3.47 9.27
N ALA A 205 2.19 -2.81 10.31
CA ALA A 205 1.04 -3.28 11.03
C ALA A 205 -0.26 -2.98 10.25
N HIS A 206 -1.31 -3.72 10.59
CA HIS A 206 -2.67 -3.28 10.29
C HIS A 206 -2.96 -2.02 11.12
N ALA A 207 -3.52 -0.97 10.51
CA ALA A 207 -4.00 0.15 11.30
C ALA A 207 -5.31 -0.23 11.97
N ILE A 208 -5.44 0.07 13.25
CA ILE A 208 -6.63 -0.28 14.06
C ILE A 208 -7.19 0.97 14.73
N SER A 209 -8.51 1.00 14.98
CA SER A 209 -9.11 2.10 15.72
C SER A 209 -8.67 2.10 17.19
N THR A 210 -8.40 3.29 17.73
CA THR A 210 -7.98 3.49 19.14
C THR A 210 -9.15 3.32 20.12
N HIS A 211 -10.37 3.43 19.62
CA HIS A 211 -11.64 3.23 20.33
C HIS A 211 -12.39 2.00 19.78
N GLU A 212 -13.46 1.62 20.47
CA GLU A 212 -14.38 0.58 20.01
C GLU A 212 -15.09 1.01 18.72
N TRP A 213 -15.20 0.06 17.80
CA TRP A 213 -15.77 0.26 16.48
C TRP A 213 -17.29 0.18 16.49
N GLN A 214 -17.91 1.16 15.86
CA GLN A 214 -19.33 1.15 15.56
C GLN A 214 -19.53 1.06 14.05
N ARG A 215 -20.38 0.11 13.65
CA ARG A 215 -20.82 -0.09 12.28
C ARG A 215 -22.06 0.75 12.05
N GLU A 216 -22.05 1.51 10.97
CA GLU A 216 -23.19 2.32 10.52
C GLU A 216 -23.60 1.93 9.10
N PHE A 217 -24.87 2.17 8.77
CA PHE A 217 -25.47 1.82 7.48
C PHE A 217 -26.04 3.07 6.83
N ASP A 218 -25.70 3.27 5.55
CA ASP A 218 -26.28 4.30 4.69
C ASP A 218 -27.24 3.63 3.70
N LEU A 219 -28.53 3.96 3.78
CA LEU A 219 -29.55 3.47 2.85
C LEU A 219 -29.65 4.44 1.67
N TRP A 220 -29.24 4.00 0.50
CA TRP A 220 -29.24 4.81 -0.71
C TRP A 220 -30.27 4.31 -1.72
N THR A 221 -30.79 5.23 -2.52
CA THR A 221 -31.72 4.93 -3.62
C THR A 221 -31.18 5.50 -4.92
N ARG A 222 -31.49 4.83 -6.03
CA ARG A 222 -31.24 5.29 -7.40
C ARG A 222 -32.59 5.63 -8.02
N VAL A 223 -32.66 6.80 -8.61
CA VAL A 223 -33.87 7.34 -9.24
C VAL A 223 -33.65 7.43 -10.74
N ASP A 224 -34.60 6.95 -11.54
CA ASP A 224 -34.63 7.14 -12.99
C ASP A 224 -35.31 8.47 -13.35
N ASP A 225 -34.51 9.41 -13.89
CA ASP A 225 -34.94 10.74 -14.34
C ASP A 225 -35.92 10.71 -15.53
N ARG A 226 -35.99 9.60 -16.29
CA ARG A 226 -36.90 9.48 -17.45
C ARG A 226 -38.27 8.94 -17.09
N ARG A 227 -38.53 8.53 -15.85
CA ARG A 227 -39.85 8.00 -15.46
C ARG A 227 -41.00 8.95 -15.80
N ASP A 228 -40.90 10.20 -15.39
CA ASP A 228 -41.98 11.17 -15.62
C ASP A 228 -42.14 11.50 -17.11
N LYS A 229 -41.02 11.62 -17.84
CA LYS A 229 -41.03 11.83 -19.29
C LYS A 229 -41.52 10.63 -20.08
N ARG A 230 -41.35 9.42 -19.56
CA ARG A 230 -41.89 8.18 -20.12
C ARG A 230 -43.42 8.22 -20.04
N LEU A 231 -43.97 8.58 -18.89
CA LEU A 231 -45.42 8.74 -18.71
C LEU A 231 -46.03 9.69 -19.74
N ASP A 232 -45.43 10.87 -19.94
CA ASP A 232 -45.91 11.85 -20.93
C ASP A 232 -45.88 11.31 -22.36
N PHE A 233 -44.79 10.63 -22.75
CA PHE A 233 -44.69 10.01 -24.07
C PHE A 233 -45.75 8.92 -24.26
N TYR A 234 -45.88 7.98 -23.33
CA TYR A 234 -46.84 6.88 -23.44
C TYR A 234 -48.29 7.38 -23.47
N ARG A 235 -48.64 8.39 -22.66
CA ARG A 235 -49.95 9.04 -22.70
C ARG A 235 -50.22 9.69 -24.06
N SER A 236 -49.24 10.39 -24.62
CA SER A 236 -49.39 11.08 -25.92
C SER A 236 -49.40 10.14 -27.13
N ALA A 237 -48.60 9.06 -27.10
CA ALA A 237 -48.40 8.18 -28.24
C ALA A 237 -49.43 7.03 -28.28
N PHE A 238 -49.90 6.56 -27.12
CA PHE A 238 -50.76 5.37 -27.03
C PHE A 238 -52.10 5.63 -26.32
N GLY A 239 -52.37 6.85 -25.83
CA GLY A 239 -53.63 7.18 -25.14
C GLY A 239 -53.86 6.42 -23.83
N ALA A 240 -52.81 5.76 -23.30
CA ALA A 240 -52.88 4.95 -22.10
C ALA A 240 -52.38 5.74 -20.88
N GLU A 241 -53.17 5.77 -19.81
CA GLU A 241 -52.71 6.21 -18.50
C GLU A 241 -51.93 5.07 -17.84
N GLU A 242 -50.67 4.89 -18.22
CA GLU A 242 -49.76 4.04 -17.45
C GLU A 242 -49.60 4.67 -16.06
N LYS A 243 -49.91 3.94 -14.99
CA LYS A 243 -49.61 4.35 -13.61
C LYS A 243 -48.35 3.61 -13.18
N LEU A 244 -47.22 4.30 -13.20
CA LEU A 244 -46.02 3.78 -12.56
C LEU A 244 -46.18 3.93 -11.05
N GLU A 245 -46.03 2.84 -10.30
CA GLU A 245 -46.03 2.90 -8.84
C GLU A 245 -44.86 3.78 -8.35
N SER A 246 -45.08 4.53 -7.26
CA SER A 246 -44.01 5.28 -6.59
C SER A 246 -42.91 4.30 -6.16
N GLY A 247 -41.68 4.52 -6.64
CA GLY A 247 -40.59 3.59 -6.39
C GLY A 247 -39.21 4.14 -6.72
N THR A 248 -38.19 3.35 -6.42
CA THR A 248 -36.78 3.62 -6.76
C THR A 248 -36.40 2.67 -7.89
N ASP A 249 -35.57 3.10 -8.84
CA ASP A 249 -35.01 2.18 -9.85
C ASP A 249 -34.00 1.19 -9.23
N GLY A 250 -33.48 1.52 -8.06
CA GLY A 250 -32.73 0.59 -7.21
C GLY A 250 -32.58 1.14 -5.81
N MET A 251 -32.43 0.24 -4.84
CA MET A 251 -32.11 0.58 -3.47
C MET A 251 -31.03 -0.38 -2.98
N GLY A 252 -30.19 0.09 -2.08
CA GLY A 252 -29.22 -0.74 -1.39
C GLY A 252 -28.73 -0.05 -0.13
N ASP A 253 -27.92 -0.77 0.61
CA ASP A 253 -27.22 -0.28 1.77
C ASP A 253 -25.71 -0.18 1.49
N ALA A 254 -25.05 0.68 2.24
CA ALA A 254 -23.61 0.78 2.26
C ALA A 254 -23.15 0.92 3.71
N GLU A 255 -22.34 -0.03 4.16
CA GLU A 255 -21.72 0.09 5.47
C GLU A 255 -20.57 1.11 5.46
N PHE A 256 -20.46 1.89 6.53
CA PHE A 256 -19.36 2.84 6.76
C PHE A 256 -19.01 2.92 8.25
N THR A 257 -17.94 3.65 8.56
CA THR A 257 -17.52 3.91 9.94
C THR A 257 -16.76 5.24 10.04
N SER A 258 -16.75 5.84 11.24
CA SER A 258 -15.88 6.96 11.59
C SER A 258 -14.92 6.48 12.65
N ALA A 259 -13.61 6.66 12.44
CA ALA A 259 -12.63 6.13 13.38
C ALA A 259 -11.33 6.92 13.42
N CYS A 260 -10.76 7.00 14.63
CA CYS A 260 -9.40 7.40 14.86
C CYS A 260 -8.49 6.17 14.83
N TYR A 261 -7.59 6.12 13.86
CA TYR A 261 -6.70 4.99 13.63
C TYR A 261 -5.31 5.25 14.18
N TYR A 262 -4.75 4.21 14.79
CA TYR A 262 -3.33 4.07 15.04
C TYR A 262 -2.70 3.28 13.90
N SER A 263 -1.72 3.87 13.22
CA SER A 263 -0.91 3.24 12.18
C SER A 263 0.54 3.13 12.63
N TYR A 264 1.17 1.99 12.33
CA TYR A 264 2.56 1.73 12.66
C TYR A 264 3.28 1.01 11.54
N PHE A 265 4.47 1.49 11.22
CA PHE A 265 5.42 0.77 10.39
C PHE A 265 6.85 1.07 10.84
N ASN A 266 7.77 0.20 10.45
CA ASN A 266 9.19 0.42 10.62
C ASN A 266 9.97 0.14 9.34
N VAL A 267 11.16 0.71 9.25
CA VAL A 267 12.14 0.47 8.19
C VAL A 267 13.48 0.14 8.83
N ASN A 268 14.02 -1.04 8.52
CA ASN A 268 15.40 -1.37 8.80
C ASN A 268 16.27 -0.76 7.69
N PHE A 269 16.95 0.35 8.02
CA PHE A 269 17.68 1.14 7.04
C PHE A 269 18.88 0.38 6.45
N ASP A 270 19.60 -0.38 7.27
CA ASP A 270 20.75 -1.14 6.79
C ASP A 270 20.32 -2.26 5.84
N ALA A 271 19.23 -2.96 6.17
CA ALA A 271 18.65 -3.97 5.29
C ALA A 271 18.13 -3.35 3.98
N LEU A 272 17.60 -2.13 4.02
CA LEU A 272 17.19 -1.41 2.80
C LEU A 272 18.39 -1.09 1.91
N VAL A 273 19.51 -0.61 2.49
CA VAL A 273 20.76 -0.35 1.75
C VAL A 273 21.34 -1.63 1.17
N ASP A 274 21.37 -2.72 1.95
CA ASP A 274 21.88 -4.02 1.48
C ASP A 274 20.99 -4.62 0.38
N ASN A 275 19.67 -4.39 0.41
CA ASN A 275 18.77 -4.74 -0.68
C ASN A 275 19.04 -3.90 -1.94
N LEU A 276 19.28 -2.59 -1.81
CA LEU A 276 19.49 -1.71 -2.96
C LEU A 276 20.83 -1.91 -3.66
N THR A 277 21.87 -2.29 -2.90
CA THR A 277 23.20 -2.66 -3.43
C THR A 277 23.22 -4.08 -4.01
N GLY A 278 22.27 -4.93 -3.62
CA GLY A 278 22.27 -6.35 -3.97
C GLY A 278 23.08 -7.23 -3.01
N LYS A 279 23.70 -6.64 -1.97
CA LYS A 279 24.46 -7.35 -0.93
C LYS A 279 23.59 -8.34 -0.15
N ALA A 280 22.30 -8.06 0.00
CA ALA A 280 21.34 -8.98 0.60
C ALA A 280 21.16 -10.27 -0.21
N LEU A 281 21.37 -10.23 -1.52
CA LEU A 281 21.32 -11.41 -2.40
C LEU A 281 22.70 -12.06 -2.56
N LYS A 282 23.77 -11.25 -2.51
CA LYS A 282 25.15 -11.71 -2.64
C LYS A 282 26.01 -11.13 -1.50
N HIS A 283 26.19 -11.92 -0.44
CA HIS A 283 26.87 -11.46 0.79
C HIS A 283 28.35 -11.10 0.59
N ASP A 284 29.04 -11.72 -0.36
CA ASP A 284 30.46 -11.48 -0.70
C ASP A 284 30.67 -10.32 -1.68
N LEU A 285 29.61 -9.58 -2.04
CA LEU A 285 29.70 -8.44 -2.94
C LEU A 285 30.46 -7.27 -2.29
N ASP A 286 31.47 -6.74 -2.99
CA ASP A 286 32.07 -5.44 -2.68
C ASP A 286 31.15 -4.33 -3.20
N ASP A 287 30.40 -3.73 -2.26
CA ASP A 287 29.46 -2.65 -2.51
C ASP A 287 30.04 -1.26 -2.23
N SER A 288 31.34 -1.14 -1.99
CA SER A 288 31.97 0.12 -1.57
C SER A 288 31.66 1.32 -2.47
N LYS A 289 31.56 1.10 -3.78
CA LYS A 289 31.24 2.16 -4.76
C LYS A 289 29.75 2.50 -4.81
N ASP A 290 28.87 1.51 -4.67
CA ASP A 290 27.43 1.67 -4.84
C ASP A 290 26.72 2.00 -3.52
N ARG A 291 27.36 1.77 -2.37
CA ARG A 291 26.76 1.93 -1.04
C ARG A 291 26.37 3.37 -0.73
N GLU A 292 27.15 4.36 -1.19
CA GLU A 292 26.82 5.77 -0.99
C GLU A 292 25.56 6.17 -1.78
N ASP A 293 25.47 5.77 -3.04
CA ASP A 293 24.28 6.01 -3.87
C ASP A 293 23.06 5.25 -3.35
N ALA A 294 23.25 4.00 -2.89
CA ALA A 294 22.19 3.23 -2.25
C ALA A 294 21.69 3.86 -0.95
N LYS A 295 22.57 4.47 -0.14
CA LYS A 295 22.17 5.23 1.06
C LYS A 295 21.32 6.44 0.70
N LYS A 296 21.72 7.23 -0.32
CA LYS A 296 20.92 8.38 -0.80
C LYS A 296 19.53 7.94 -1.25
N ARG A 297 19.46 6.89 -2.09
CA ARG A 297 18.20 6.28 -2.54
C ARG A 297 17.35 5.76 -1.37
N ALA A 298 17.96 5.12 -0.37
CA ALA A 298 17.27 4.64 0.83
C ALA A 298 16.73 5.81 1.68
N CYS A 299 17.50 6.88 1.82
CA CYS A 299 17.13 8.08 2.56
C CYS A 299 15.91 8.76 1.91
N ASP A 300 15.93 8.90 0.58
CA ASP A 300 14.81 9.40 -0.21
C ASP A 300 13.58 8.51 -0.12
N ALA A 301 13.77 7.19 -0.11
CA ALA A 301 12.70 6.22 0.08
C ALA A 301 12.00 6.38 1.44
N VAL A 302 12.77 6.49 2.54
CA VAL A 302 12.23 6.70 3.89
C VAL A 302 11.49 8.03 3.96
N ALA A 303 12.11 9.10 3.47
CA ALA A 303 11.50 10.44 3.45
C ALA A 303 10.18 10.44 2.66
N GLY A 304 10.20 9.87 1.46
CA GLY A 304 9.02 9.71 0.62
C GLY A 304 7.93 8.86 1.29
N LEU A 305 8.32 7.81 2.01
CA LEU A 305 7.39 6.92 2.69
C LEU A 305 6.70 7.60 3.88
N ILE A 306 7.45 8.36 4.68
CA ILE A 306 6.90 9.17 5.78
C ILE A 306 5.96 10.24 5.22
N LYS A 307 6.38 10.98 4.18
CA LYS A 307 5.49 11.96 3.51
C LYS A 307 4.22 11.32 2.96
N ALA A 308 4.33 10.16 2.31
CA ALA A 308 3.18 9.41 1.82
C ALA A 308 2.28 8.95 2.97
N ALA A 309 2.84 8.51 4.10
CA ALA A 309 2.06 8.11 5.26
C ALA A 309 1.29 9.27 5.91
N ILE A 310 1.77 10.51 5.78
CA ILE A 310 1.12 11.72 6.31
C ILE A 310 0.01 12.21 5.37
N PHE A 311 0.26 12.25 4.07
CA PHE A 311 -0.63 12.92 3.10
C PHE A 311 -1.55 11.96 2.33
N GLU A 312 -1.18 10.70 2.20
CA GLU A 312 -1.88 9.73 1.35
C GLU A 312 -2.78 8.81 2.17
N ARG A 313 -3.83 8.31 1.51
CA ARG A 313 -4.84 7.48 2.17
C ARG A 313 -5.48 6.46 1.21
N PRO A 314 -6.09 5.39 1.75
CA PRO A 314 -6.86 4.47 0.93
C PRO A 314 -7.99 5.15 0.15
N THR A 315 -8.19 4.74 -1.10
CA THR A 315 -9.20 5.32 -2.01
C THR A 315 -10.54 4.58 -2.00
N GLY A 316 -10.75 3.67 -1.04
CA GLY A 316 -12.00 2.90 -0.91
C GLY A 316 -13.19 3.82 -0.65
N LYS A 317 -14.23 3.74 -1.51
CA LYS A 317 -15.47 4.56 -1.45
C LYS A 317 -15.19 6.07 -1.28
N PHE A 318 -14.01 6.52 -1.71
CA PHE A 318 -13.53 7.87 -1.44
C PHE A 318 -14.40 8.93 -2.12
N ASN A 319 -14.75 8.73 -3.41
CA ASN A 319 -15.55 9.70 -4.17
C ASN A 319 -16.98 9.87 -3.65
N SER A 320 -17.54 8.86 -2.97
CA SER A 320 -18.89 8.93 -2.41
C SER A 320 -18.94 9.49 -0.99
N MET A 321 -17.83 9.46 -0.24
CA MET A 321 -17.80 9.80 1.20
C MET A 321 -16.83 10.94 1.57
N ALA A 322 -15.98 11.40 0.63
CA ALA A 322 -15.13 12.58 0.75
C ALA A 322 -14.49 12.81 2.15
N SER A 323 -13.63 11.89 2.61
CA SER A 323 -13.07 11.92 3.98
C SER A 323 -11.57 12.31 4.07
N PRO A 324 -11.12 13.49 3.57
CA PRO A 324 -9.73 13.94 3.76
C PRO A 324 -9.48 14.27 5.21
N SER A 325 -8.37 13.78 5.73
CA SER A 325 -7.88 14.13 7.04
C SER A 325 -6.36 14.03 7.06
N LEU A 326 -5.75 14.82 7.93
CA LEU A 326 -4.33 14.77 8.24
C LEU A 326 -4.14 14.17 9.64
N PRO A 327 -2.96 13.61 9.95
CA PRO A 327 -2.65 13.10 11.27
C PRO A 327 -2.73 14.17 12.37
N THR A 328 -3.19 13.76 13.54
CA THR A 328 -3.11 14.54 14.79
C THR A 328 -1.72 14.41 15.43
N LEU A 329 -1.06 13.27 15.26
CA LEU A 329 0.27 13.00 15.78
C LEU A 329 1.03 12.12 14.80
N VAL A 330 2.28 12.51 14.53
CA VAL A 330 3.31 11.70 13.87
C VAL A 330 4.51 11.66 14.80
N LEU A 331 4.85 10.46 15.25
CA LEU A 331 6.04 10.19 16.05
C LEU A 331 7.01 9.35 15.22
N VAL A 332 8.22 9.86 15.01
CA VAL A 332 9.31 9.14 14.35
C VAL A 332 10.43 8.91 15.35
N GLU A 333 10.81 7.65 15.55
CA GLU A 333 11.91 7.27 16.43
C GLU A 333 12.99 6.53 15.62
N VAL A 334 14.23 7.02 15.70
CA VAL A 334 15.38 6.38 15.08
C VAL A 334 16.18 5.67 16.17
N ARG A 335 16.43 4.37 16.00
CA ARG A 335 17.09 3.53 16.99
C ARG A 335 18.24 2.73 16.36
N ASP A 336 19.28 2.50 17.14
CA ASP A 336 20.38 1.61 16.74
C ASP A 336 20.06 0.13 17.01
N SER A 337 19.00 -0.14 17.76
CA SER A 337 18.50 -1.50 18.03
C SER A 337 17.76 -2.10 16.83
N HIS A 338 17.83 -3.43 16.68
CA HIS A 338 17.09 -4.19 15.67
C HIS A 338 15.67 -4.59 16.13
N VAL A 339 15.34 -4.40 17.41
CA VAL A 339 14.07 -4.87 17.99
C VAL A 339 12.99 -3.81 17.74
N ALA A 340 12.04 -4.09 16.86
CA ALA A 340 10.90 -3.22 16.58
C ALA A 340 9.77 -3.39 17.61
N VAL A 341 9.14 -2.29 18.05
CA VAL A 341 8.03 -2.33 19.03
C VAL A 341 6.90 -1.41 18.59
N SER A 342 5.71 -1.97 18.49
CA SER A 342 4.48 -1.19 18.28
C SER A 342 3.91 -0.75 19.62
N TYR A 343 3.36 0.47 19.67
CA TYR A 343 2.64 1.02 20.82
C TYR A 343 1.12 0.75 20.76
N ALA A 344 0.72 -0.33 20.09
CA ALA A 344 -0.69 -0.73 20.01
C ALA A 344 -1.31 -0.96 21.39
N ASP A 345 -0.51 -1.39 22.37
CA ASP A 345 -0.95 -1.65 23.75
C ASP A 345 -1.51 -0.41 24.46
N ALA A 346 -1.14 0.80 24.02
CA ALA A 346 -1.76 2.06 24.45
C ALA A 346 -3.29 2.06 24.28
N PHE A 347 -3.78 1.24 23.35
CA PHE A 347 -5.20 1.15 22.97
C PHE A 347 -5.82 -0.20 23.32
N ALA A 348 -5.14 -1.06 24.09
CA ALA A 348 -5.69 -2.33 24.55
C ALA A 348 -7.02 -2.09 25.28
N LYS A 349 -7.02 -1.12 26.22
CA LYS A 349 -8.26 -0.49 26.69
C LYS A 349 -8.68 0.56 25.64
N PRO A 350 -9.89 0.46 25.06
CA PRO A 350 -10.38 1.45 24.11
C PRO A 350 -10.42 2.85 24.73
N VAL A 351 -10.11 3.87 23.94
CA VAL A 351 -10.44 5.25 24.28
C VAL A 351 -11.96 5.40 24.22
N ASP A 352 -12.57 5.92 25.28
CA ASP A 352 -13.99 6.19 25.33
C ASP A 352 -14.26 7.65 25.72
N PRO A 353 -14.52 8.52 24.73
CA PRO A 353 -14.76 9.94 24.98
C PRO A 353 -15.91 10.23 25.95
N LYS A 354 -16.90 9.34 26.07
CA LYS A 354 -18.07 9.54 26.95
C LYS A 354 -17.76 9.24 28.41
N ASN A 355 -16.95 8.22 28.66
CA ASN A 355 -16.61 7.78 30.01
C ASN A 355 -15.37 8.49 30.58
N GLU A 356 -14.64 9.18 29.73
CA GLU A 356 -13.40 9.89 30.10
C GLU A 356 -13.62 11.40 30.26
N GLU A 357 -14.86 11.89 30.14
CA GLU A 357 -15.21 13.28 30.44
C GLU A 357 -14.83 13.63 31.88
N THR A 358 -14.09 14.72 32.05
CA THR A 358 -13.72 15.25 33.37
C THR A 358 -14.52 16.50 33.69
N GLN A 359 -14.63 16.84 34.98
CA GLN A 359 -15.20 18.12 35.40
C GLN A 359 -14.08 19.04 35.84
N ASN A 360 -14.04 20.27 35.32
CA ASN A 360 -13.13 21.28 35.82
C ASN A 360 -13.59 21.81 37.19
N ASP A 361 -12.74 22.62 37.84
CA ASP A 361 -13.00 23.19 39.17
C ASP A 361 -14.27 24.07 39.24
N GLN A 362 -14.84 24.46 38.09
CA GLN A 362 -16.07 25.23 37.96
C GLN A 362 -17.31 24.36 37.66
N GLY A 363 -17.16 23.03 37.65
CA GLY A 363 -18.23 22.07 37.40
C GLY A 363 -18.65 21.94 35.94
N GLN A 364 -17.87 22.48 34.98
CA GLN A 364 -18.13 22.29 33.56
C GLN A 364 -17.53 20.96 33.08
N ILE A 365 -18.29 20.24 32.25
CA ILE A 365 -17.86 18.98 31.64
C ILE A 365 -16.85 19.29 30.52
N GLU A 366 -15.61 18.88 30.70
CA GLU A 366 -14.59 18.87 29.67
C GLU A 366 -14.71 17.58 28.85
N ARG A 367 -15.22 17.73 27.62
CA ARG A 367 -15.35 16.62 26.68
C ARG A 367 -14.00 16.25 26.11
N VAL A 368 -13.73 14.95 26.08
CA VAL A 368 -12.48 14.41 25.54
C VAL A 368 -12.52 14.39 24.02
N ASP A 369 -11.55 15.06 23.39
CA ASP A 369 -11.30 14.90 21.95
C ASP A 369 -10.61 13.57 21.71
N LEU A 370 -11.32 12.65 21.06
CA LEU A 370 -10.84 11.30 20.75
C LEU A 370 -9.44 11.28 20.13
N SER A 371 -9.16 12.20 19.20
CA SER A 371 -7.89 12.24 18.48
C SER A 371 -6.74 12.71 19.36
N LYS A 372 -6.99 13.70 20.23
CA LYS A 372 -6.01 14.21 21.20
C LYS A 372 -5.74 13.22 22.30
N GLU A 373 -6.76 12.60 22.87
CA GLU A 373 -6.58 11.56 23.90
C GLU A 373 -5.86 10.33 23.35
N SER A 374 -6.17 9.95 22.10
CA SER A 374 -5.42 8.88 21.42
C SER A 374 -3.94 9.22 21.25
N ALA A 375 -3.63 10.46 20.85
CA ALA A 375 -2.26 10.95 20.76
C ALA A 375 -1.57 10.98 22.13
N LYS A 376 -2.25 11.47 23.16
CA LYS A 376 -1.78 11.52 24.54
C LYS A 376 -1.37 10.13 25.05
N ARG A 377 -2.26 9.13 24.96
CA ARG A 377 -1.98 7.76 25.39
C ARG A 377 -0.82 7.11 24.65
N LEU A 378 -0.67 7.42 23.36
CA LEU A 378 0.46 6.94 22.58
C LEU A 378 1.79 7.46 23.16
N LEU A 379 1.86 8.77 23.48
CA LEU A 379 3.05 9.39 24.06
C LEU A 379 3.33 8.86 25.48
N GLU A 380 2.30 8.67 26.30
CA GLU A 380 2.43 8.06 27.64
C GLU A 380 2.95 6.62 27.56
N GLU A 381 2.47 5.83 26.59
CA GLU A 381 2.95 4.46 26.37
C GLU A 381 4.39 4.44 25.86
N ALA A 382 4.75 5.34 24.94
CA ALA A 382 6.13 5.52 24.49
C ALA A 382 7.07 5.86 25.67
N ASN A 383 6.64 6.75 26.57
CA ASN A 383 7.37 7.10 27.78
C ASN A 383 7.50 5.90 28.73
N ARG A 384 6.41 5.16 28.97
CA ARG A 384 6.41 3.94 29.78
C ARG A 384 7.40 2.92 29.23
N ILE A 385 7.39 2.67 27.93
CA ILE A 385 8.29 1.70 27.27
C ILE A 385 9.74 2.16 27.38
N THR A 386 10.01 3.43 27.11
CA THR A 386 11.35 4.01 27.23
C THR A 386 11.89 3.81 28.65
N ARG A 387 11.12 4.17 29.69
CA ARG A 387 11.53 4.01 31.10
C ARG A 387 11.66 2.55 31.52
N ALA A 388 10.64 1.73 31.26
CA ALA A 388 10.55 0.37 31.81
C ALA A 388 11.54 -0.60 31.13
N PHE A 389 11.83 -0.40 29.85
CA PHE A 389 12.69 -1.29 29.07
C PHE A 389 14.03 -0.66 28.69
N SER A 390 14.34 0.55 29.18
CA SER A 390 15.55 1.30 28.81
C SER A 390 15.72 1.38 27.28
N ARG A 391 14.61 1.60 26.59
CA ARG A 391 14.54 1.57 25.13
C ARG A 391 14.87 2.96 24.61
N ASP A 392 16.15 3.29 24.60
CA ASP A 392 16.66 4.57 24.12
C ASP A 392 16.59 4.69 22.58
N ALA A 393 16.49 5.92 22.11
CA ALA A 393 16.47 6.27 20.70
C ALA A 393 17.61 7.24 20.40
N ARG A 394 18.21 7.11 19.23
CA ARG A 394 19.21 8.04 18.70
C ARG A 394 18.58 9.40 18.40
N ALA A 395 17.33 9.42 17.94
CA ALA A 395 16.54 10.63 17.74
C ALA A 395 15.05 10.31 17.89
N ARG A 396 14.29 11.30 18.38
CA ARG A 396 12.84 11.22 18.52
C ARG A 396 12.23 12.54 18.05
N TYR A 397 11.38 12.46 17.05
CA TYR A 397 10.70 13.61 16.45
C TYR A 397 9.20 13.49 16.67
N VAL A 398 8.60 14.56 17.17
CA VAL A 398 7.16 14.65 17.45
C VAL A 398 6.58 15.78 16.60
N PHE A 399 5.62 15.45 15.74
CA PHE A 399 4.90 16.41 14.93
C PHE A 399 3.40 16.30 15.22
N THR A 400 2.79 17.38 15.74
CA THR A 400 1.35 17.47 16.05
C THR A 400 0.61 18.50 15.18
N GLY A 401 1.29 19.12 14.21
CA GLY A 401 0.73 20.19 13.40
C GLY A 401 0.30 21.42 14.23
N GLY A 402 0.99 21.68 15.34
CA GLY A 402 0.69 22.79 16.26
C GLY A 402 -0.44 22.52 17.25
N GLN A 403 -0.98 21.30 17.30
CA GLN A 403 -1.99 20.93 18.30
C GLN A 403 -1.35 20.56 19.63
N ASP A 404 -1.90 21.11 20.72
CA ASP A 404 -1.61 20.61 22.07
C ASP A 404 -2.44 19.34 22.32
N VAL A 405 -1.72 18.23 22.53
CA VAL A 405 -2.27 16.89 22.78
C VAL A 405 -2.24 16.52 24.27
N GLY A 406 -1.81 17.42 25.16
CA GLY A 406 -1.88 17.22 26.61
C GLY A 406 -0.88 16.21 27.18
N ALA A 407 0.11 15.78 26.39
CA ALA A 407 1.28 15.02 26.85
C ALA A 407 2.49 15.36 25.97
N ALA A 408 3.67 15.20 26.57
CA ALA A 408 4.95 15.32 25.88
C ALA A 408 5.75 14.02 26.04
N LEU A 409 6.64 13.74 25.09
CA LEU A 409 7.65 12.72 25.32
C LEU A 409 8.60 13.20 26.41
N GLU A 410 8.82 12.34 27.40
CA GLU A 410 9.84 12.58 28.41
C GLU A 410 11.21 12.55 27.77
N ASN A 411 12.09 13.43 28.24
CA ASN A 411 13.49 13.41 27.87
C ASN A 411 14.12 12.13 28.44
N GLY A 412 14.44 11.18 27.56
CA GLY A 412 15.26 10.01 27.87
C GLY A 412 16.74 10.36 27.76
N SER A 413 17.56 9.45 27.23
CA SER A 413 18.96 9.75 26.89
C SER A 413 19.13 10.86 25.85
N VAL A 414 18.18 10.98 24.92
CA VAL A 414 18.13 12.04 23.89
C VAL A 414 16.81 12.82 24.06
N PRO A 415 16.85 14.17 24.07
CA PRO A 415 15.63 14.97 24.16
C PRO A 415 14.72 14.70 22.97
N ALA A 416 13.40 14.70 23.20
CA ALA A 416 12.45 14.64 22.10
C ALA A 416 12.34 16.01 21.44
N GLU A 417 12.46 16.05 20.12
CA GLU A 417 12.37 17.29 19.35
C GLU A 417 10.95 17.44 18.80
N ALA A 418 10.26 18.49 19.28
CA ALA A 418 9.01 18.91 18.67
C ALA A 418 9.32 19.61 17.35
N VAL A 419 8.59 19.25 16.31
CA VAL A 419 8.81 19.75 14.96
C VAL A 419 7.59 20.55 14.51
N ASP A 420 7.81 21.69 13.86
CA ASP A 420 6.74 22.63 13.48
C ASP A 420 6.14 22.35 12.10
N SER A 421 6.90 21.71 11.19
CA SER A 421 6.46 21.40 9.84
C SER A 421 6.84 19.99 9.37
N VAL A 422 6.12 19.49 8.36
CA VAL A 422 6.45 18.19 7.74
C VAL A 422 7.80 18.24 7.02
N ASP A 423 8.17 19.38 6.45
CA ASP A 423 9.46 19.49 5.76
C ASP A 423 10.64 19.52 6.74
N ASP A 424 10.47 20.15 7.91
CA ASP A 424 11.46 20.07 9.00
C ASP A 424 11.57 18.64 9.53
N LEU A 425 10.44 17.93 9.70
CA LEU A 425 10.43 16.54 10.17
C LEU A 425 11.25 15.65 9.23
N ILE A 426 11.05 15.83 7.93
CA ILE A 426 11.75 15.05 6.91
C ILE A 426 13.22 15.45 6.84
N THR A 427 13.54 16.73 6.95
CA THR A 427 14.94 17.23 6.95
C THR A 427 15.72 16.69 8.16
N ASN A 428 15.10 16.70 9.34
CA ASN A 428 15.68 16.19 10.58
C ASN A 428 15.89 14.67 10.51
N VAL A 429 14.90 13.92 10.03
CA VAL A 429 15.03 12.47 9.82
C VAL A 429 16.15 12.14 8.84
N ARG A 430 16.25 12.87 7.71
CA ARG A 430 17.33 12.70 6.73
C ARG A 430 18.70 12.94 7.36
N THR A 431 18.86 14.03 8.09
CA THR A 431 20.12 14.40 8.76
C THR A 431 20.55 13.37 9.80
N THR A 432 19.60 12.74 10.49
CA THR A 432 19.92 11.68 11.46
C THR A 432 20.33 10.37 10.78
N ILE A 433 19.66 10.02 9.68
CA ILE A 433 19.91 8.77 8.94
C ILE A 433 21.26 8.83 8.20
N ASP A 434 21.50 9.94 7.50
CA ASP A 434 22.69 10.17 6.71
C ASP A 434 23.28 11.56 7.06
N PRO A 435 24.04 11.65 8.17
CA PRO A 435 24.60 12.92 8.59
C PRO A 435 25.58 13.42 7.52
N PRO A 436 25.60 14.74 7.22
CA PRO A 436 26.55 15.29 6.28
C PRO A 436 27.97 14.92 6.75
N VAL A 437 28.79 14.44 5.81
CA VAL A 437 30.20 14.18 6.07
C VAL A 437 30.83 15.52 6.45
N ASN A 438 31.12 15.73 7.73
CA ASN A 438 31.91 16.87 8.15
C ASN A 438 33.27 16.76 7.44
N GLU A 439 33.53 17.66 6.49
CA GLU A 439 34.89 17.96 6.02
C GLU A 439 35.67 18.62 7.18
N ALA A 440 36.01 17.83 8.20
CA ALA A 440 36.80 18.29 9.33
C ALA A 440 37.52 17.10 9.97
N ASN A 441 38.64 16.72 9.35
CA ASN A 441 39.93 16.45 10.00
C ASN A 441 40.90 15.93 8.91
N GLY A 442 41.43 16.88 8.14
CA GLY A 442 42.69 16.74 7.39
C GLY A 442 43.83 17.32 8.19
#